data_AF-A0A6G4ZRC0-F1
#
_entry.id   AF-A0A6G4ZRC0-F1
#
_cell.length_a   1.000
_cell.length_b   1.000
_cell.length_c   1.000
_cell.angle_alpha   90.00
_cell.angle_beta   90.00
_cell.angle_gamma   90.00
#
_symmetry.space_group_name_H-M   'P 1'
#
loop_
_entity.id
_entity.type
_entity.pdbx_description
1 polymer ?
#
loop_
_entity_poly.entity_id
_entity_poly.type
_entity_poly.pdbx_seq_one_letter_code
_entity_poly.pdbx_strand_id
1 'polypeptide(L)'
;MSTNLLAGITSTMSVGQKDQFQQKAIAHNQRHEYNEAIDAADNGLLIRGIGPITQAKLLYEKAIALNQKREYGPALQAINKGLQIKDISDSNLLAGLLYEKTIALNQTGKYDKVLKAINKGLQIKDVSDSNLRARFFILQ
;
A
#
# COMPACT_ATOMS: atom_id res chain seq x y z
N MET A 1 20.17 25.36 22.75
CA MET A 1 19.77 24.08 23.38
C MET A 1 18.50 23.60 22.68
N SER A 2 18.67 22.79 21.65
CA SER A 2 17.60 22.42 20.71
C SER A 2 17.26 20.95 20.92
N THR A 3 16.60 20.65 22.03
CA THR A 3 16.13 19.30 22.35
C THR A 3 14.82 19.44 23.09
N ASN A 4 13.69 19.12 22.42
CA ASN A 4 12.53 18.45 23.02
C ASN A 4 11.23 18.48 22.20
N LEU A 5 11.21 18.96 20.95
CA LEU A 5 9.98 18.82 20.15
C LEU A 5 9.74 17.38 19.65
N LEU A 6 10.81 16.58 19.51
CA LEU A 6 10.71 15.17 19.08
C LEU A 6 10.29 14.19 20.19
N ALA A 7 10.46 14.56 21.47
CA ALA A 7 10.16 13.67 22.60
C ALA A 7 8.66 13.62 22.96
N GLY A 8 7.87 14.61 22.53
CA GLY A 8 6.42 14.67 22.79
C GLY A 8 5.56 13.80 21.87
N ILE A 9 6.13 13.26 20.78
CA ILE A 9 5.37 12.54 19.74
C ILE A 9 5.30 11.02 20.04
N THR A 10 6.12 10.52 20.98
CA THR A 10 6.32 9.08 21.15
C THR A 10 5.52 8.41 22.27
N SER A 11 4.67 9.13 22.98
CA SER A 11 4.01 8.60 24.18
C SER A 11 2.52 8.88 24.13
N THR A 12 1.73 7.82 23.96
CA THR A 12 0.24 7.77 24.06
C THR A 12 -0.58 8.43 22.94
N MET A 13 -0.41 8.02 21.68
CA MET A 13 -1.45 8.27 20.68
C MET A 13 -2.53 7.19 20.76
N SER A 14 -3.77 7.60 21.03
CA SER A 14 -4.94 6.72 21.14
C SER A 14 -5.23 6.03 19.80
N VAL A 15 -5.94 4.89 19.84
CA VAL A 15 -6.37 4.14 18.64
C VAL A 15 -7.02 5.06 17.60
N GLY A 16 -7.73 6.11 18.03
CA GLY A 16 -8.40 7.08 17.15
C GLY A 16 -7.47 7.98 16.31
N GLN A 17 -6.21 8.20 16.71
CA GLN A 17 -5.25 8.99 15.90
C GLN A 17 -4.54 8.17 14.83
N LYS A 18 -4.40 6.85 15.02
CA LYS A 18 -3.79 5.94 14.03
C LYS A 18 -4.65 5.85 12.76
N ASP A 19 -5.96 5.81 12.95
CA ASP A 19 -6.92 5.78 11.85
C ASP A 19 -7.15 7.16 11.21
N GLN A 20 -6.75 8.24 11.88
CA GLN A 20 -6.92 9.61 11.39
C GLN A 20 -6.12 9.87 10.11
N PHE A 21 -4.86 9.43 10.04
CA PHE A 21 -4.03 9.62 8.85
C PHE A 21 -4.56 8.83 7.66
N GLN A 22 -5.07 7.63 7.90
CA GLN A 22 -5.72 6.83 6.86
C GLN A 22 -6.96 7.54 6.33
N GLN A 23 -7.85 8.00 7.21
CA GLN A 23 -9.06 8.73 6.81
C GLN A 23 -8.74 10.01 6.04
N LYS A 24 -7.71 10.74 6.46
CA LYS A 24 -7.22 11.91 5.71
C LYS A 24 -6.73 11.53 4.31
N ALA A 25 -5.91 10.49 4.19
CA ALA A 25 -5.41 10.03 2.90
C ALA A 25 -6.55 9.65 1.95
N ILE A 26 -7.54 8.90 2.44
CA ILE A 26 -8.76 8.54 1.68
C ILE A 26 -9.51 9.79 1.23
N ALA A 27 -9.78 10.72 2.15
CA ALA A 27 -10.56 11.91 1.86
C ALA A 27 -9.88 12.83 0.83
N HIS A 28 -8.55 12.91 0.85
CA HIS A 28 -7.76 13.63 -0.15
C HIS A 28 -7.75 12.91 -1.49
N ASN A 29 -7.60 11.58 -1.51
CA ASN A 29 -7.70 10.76 -2.73
C ASN A 29 -9.06 10.95 -3.43
N GLN A 30 -10.15 10.92 -2.67
CA GLN A 30 -11.52 11.13 -3.17
C GLN A 30 -11.73 12.54 -3.76
N ARG A 31 -10.96 13.53 -3.28
CA ARG A 31 -10.99 14.91 -3.77
C ARG A 31 -9.96 15.19 -4.88
N HIS A 32 -9.23 14.17 -5.31
CA HIS A 32 -8.12 14.29 -6.28
C HIS A 32 -6.96 15.19 -5.77
N GLU A 33 -6.87 15.40 -4.47
CA GLU A 33 -5.81 16.13 -3.76
C GLU A 33 -4.64 15.16 -3.47
N TYR A 34 -3.99 14.69 -4.55
CA TYR A 34 -3.10 13.52 -4.44
C TYR A 34 -1.81 13.78 -3.66
N ASN A 35 -1.29 15.01 -3.66
CA ASN A 35 -0.10 15.33 -2.86
C ASN A 35 -0.42 15.24 -1.36
N GLU A 36 -1.57 15.80 -0.98
CA GLU A 36 -2.09 15.81 0.37
C GLU A 36 -2.42 14.39 0.85
N ALA A 37 -2.91 13.53 -0.06
CA ALA A 37 -3.12 12.11 0.23
C ALA A 37 -1.80 11.38 0.50
N ILE A 38 -0.75 11.65 -0.30
CA ILE A 38 0.60 11.09 -0.11
C ILE A 38 1.19 11.57 1.22
N ASP A 39 1.10 12.87 1.50
CA ASP A 39 1.63 13.46 2.73
C ASP A 39 0.91 12.89 3.98
N ALA A 40 -0.41 12.73 3.92
CA ALA A 40 -1.16 12.10 4.99
C ALA A 40 -0.72 10.65 5.22
N ALA A 41 -0.54 9.88 4.14
CA ALA A 41 -0.06 8.51 4.23
C ALA A 41 1.36 8.42 4.80
N ASP A 42 2.28 9.26 4.33
CA ASP A 42 3.67 9.28 4.78
C ASP A 42 3.80 9.69 6.25
N ASN A 43 3.06 10.72 6.68
CA ASN A 43 3.02 11.10 8.07
C ASN A 43 2.45 9.98 8.96
N GLY A 44 1.42 9.27 8.50
CA GLY A 44 0.90 8.10 9.21
C GLY A 44 1.91 6.98 9.35
N LEU A 45 2.73 6.74 8.32
CA LEU A 45 3.78 5.70 8.31
C LEU A 45 4.95 6.02 9.24
N LEU A 46 5.14 7.27 9.67
CA LEU A 46 6.16 7.66 10.66
C LEU A 46 5.77 7.33 12.10
N ILE A 47 4.49 6.98 12.35
CA ILE A 47 4.00 6.71 13.70
C ILE A 47 4.52 5.37 14.20
N ARG A 48 5.17 5.37 15.38
CA ARG A 48 5.65 4.15 16.03
C ARG A 48 4.48 3.30 16.53
N GLY A 49 4.55 1.98 16.28
CA GLY A 49 3.54 1.03 16.77
C GLY A 49 2.20 1.10 16.04
N ILE A 50 2.18 1.58 14.78
CA ILE A 50 1.04 1.30 13.88
C ILE A 50 1.00 -0.19 13.59
N GLY A 51 -0.21 -0.77 13.60
CA GLY A 51 -0.40 -2.19 13.32
C GLY A 51 -0.15 -2.50 11.84
N PRO A 52 0.13 -3.77 11.50
CA PRO A 52 0.42 -4.19 10.13
C PRO A 52 -0.70 -3.85 9.15
N ILE A 53 -1.97 -4.00 9.56
CA ILE A 53 -3.13 -3.66 8.74
C ILE A 53 -3.18 -2.15 8.45
N THR A 54 -3.01 -1.30 9.47
CA THR A 54 -3.00 0.17 9.28
C THR A 54 -1.84 0.60 8.38
N GLN A 55 -0.66 0.01 8.58
CA GLN A 55 0.50 0.27 7.73
C GLN A 55 0.23 -0.11 6.26
N ALA A 56 -0.38 -1.27 6.02
CA ALA A 56 -0.75 -1.72 4.69
C ALA A 56 -1.81 -0.80 4.04
N LYS A 57 -2.80 -0.34 4.80
CA LYS A 57 -3.82 0.61 4.33
C LYS A 57 -3.20 1.95 3.93
N LEU A 58 -2.28 2.50 4.72
CA LEU A 58 -1.58 3.75 4.36
C LEU A 58 -0.75 3.59 3.08
N LEU A 59 -0.05 2.45 2.92
CA LEU A 59 0.71 2.16 1.71
C LEU A 59 -0.20 1.99 0.49
N TYR A 60 -1.39 1.43 0.67
CA TYR A 60 -2.41 1.31 -0.37
C TYR A 60 -2.94 2.68 -0.80
N GLU A 61 -3.33 3.55 0.13
CA GLU A 61 -3.79 4.91 -0.20
C GLU A 61 -2.70 5.74 -0.88
N LYS A 62 -1.45 5.61 -0.42
CA LYS A 62 -0.28 6.23 -1.08
C LYS A 62 -0.12 5.72 -2.51
N ALA A 63 -0.30 4.41 -2.74
CA ALA A 63 -0.18 3.82 -4.06
C ALA A 63 -1.25 4.33 -5.04
N ILE A 64 -2.50 4.45 -4.58
CA ILE A 64 -3.61 5.03 -5.37
C ILE A 64 -3.21 6.44 -5.81
N ALA A 65 -2.82 7.30 -4.86
CA ALA A 65 -2.46 8.69 -5.15
C ALA A 65 -1.32 8.78 -6.18
N LEU A 66 -0.26 7.99 -6.01
CA LEU A 66 0.88 7.95 -6.92
C LEU A 66 0.49 7.45 -8.32
N ASN A 67 -0.36 6.44 -8.42
CA ASN A 67 -0.87 5.94 -9.70
C ASN A 67 -1.71 7.00 -10.42
N GLN A 68 -2.59 7.70 -9.71
CA GLN A 68 -3.38 8.80 -10.28
C GLN A 68 -2.50 9.95 -10.77
N LYS A 69 -1.39 10.23 -10.07
CA LYS A 69 -0.35 11.17 -10.52
C LYS A 69 0.55 10.65 -11.65
N ARG A 70 0.35 9.40 -12.10
CA ARG A 70 1.20 8.71 -13.08
C ARG A 70 2.65 8.50 -12.61
N GLU A 71 2.88 8.54 -11.31
CA GLU A 71 4.16 8.27 -10.65
C GLU A 71 4.31 6.77 -10.36
N TYR A 72 4.30 5.96 -11.43
CA TYR A 72 4.19 4.50 -11.33
C TYR A 72 5.38 3.81 -10.65
N GLY A 73 6.58 4.39 -10.72
CA GLY A 73 7.77 3.87 -10.05
C GLY A 73 7.63 3.90 -8.52
N PRO A 74 7.43 5.09 -7.93
CA PRO A 74 7.08 5.23 -6.52
C PRO A 74 5.83 4.44 -6.10
N ALA A 75 4.78 4.40 -6.93
CA ALA A 75 3.58 3.60 -6.64
C ALA A 75 3.93 2.13 -6.45
N LEU A 76 4.72 1.54 -7.35
CA LEU A 76 5.18 0.16 -7.24
C LEU A 76 6.02 -0.10 -6.00
N GLN A 77 6.81 0.88 -5.54
CA GLN A 77 7.55 0.74 -4.29
C GLN A 77 6.61 0.70 -3.08
N ALA A 78 5.62 1.59 -3.02
CA ALA A 78 4.62 1.58 -1.94
C ALA A 78 3.83 0.26 -1.92
N ILE A 79 3.38 -0.19 -3.09
CA ILE A 79 2.64 -1.45 -3.25
C ILE A 79 3.47 -2.65 -2.82
N ASN A 80 4.73 -2.74 -3.28
CA ASN A 80 5.59 -3.87 -2.90
C ASN A 80 5.89 -3.88 -1.41
N LYS A 81 6.05 -2.71 -0.77
CA LYS A 81 6.17 -2.63 0.69
C LYS A 81 4.89 -3.13 1.37
N GLY A 82 3.72 -2.73 0.87
CA GLY A 82 2.42 -3.18 1.41
C GLY A 82 2.26 -4.69 1.33
N LEU A 83 2.58 -5.28 0.18
CA LEU A 83 2.51 -6.73 -0.05
C LEU A 83 3.58 -7.54 0.72
N GLN A 84 4.61 -6.90 1.29
CA GLN A 84 5.63 -7.56 2.12
C GLN A 84 5.27 -7.59 3.61
N ILE A 85 4.23 -6.86 4.03
CA ILE A 85 3.76 -6.88 5.41
C ILE A 85 3.15 -8.25 5.69
N LYS A 86 3.70 -8.93 6.70
CA LYS A 86 3.18 -10.21 7.19
C LYS A 86 1.87 -9.98 7.93
N ASP A 87 1.02 -11.00 7.96
CA ASP A 87 -0.23 -11.03 8.74
C ASP A 87 -1.30 -10.01 8.28
N ILE A 88 -1.34 -9.68 6.98
CA ILE A 88 -2.51 -9.02 6.39
C ILE A 88 -3.61 -10.07 6.22
N SER A 89 -4.56 -10.11 7.15
CA SER A 89 -5.76 -10.96 7.06
C SER A 89 -6.87 -10.35 6.20
N ASP A 90 -6.70 -9.11 5.75
CA ASP A 90 -7.68 -8.38 4.93
C ASP A 90 -7.48 -8.70 3.44
N SER A 91 -8.24 -9.68 2.94
CA SER A 91 -8.19 -10.11 1.54
C SER A 91 -8.58 -8.99 0.56
N ASN A 92 -9.44 -8.06 0.96
CA ASN A 92 -9.84 -6.94 0.10
C ASN A 92 -8.67 -5.95 -0.06
N LEU A 93 -7.95 -5.68 1.02
CA LEU A 93 -6.75 -4.84 0.97
C LEU A 93 -5.65 -5.47 0.10
N LEU A 94 -5.45 -6.79 0.20
CA LEU A 94 -4.51 -7.51 -0.65
C LEU A 94 -4.92 -7.44 -2.13
N ALA A 95 -6.20 -7.64 -2.44
CA ALA A 95 -6.73 -7.51 -3.79
C ALA A 95 -6.55 -6.08 -4.33
N GLY A 96 -6.83 -5.05 -3.53
CA GLY A 96 -6.62 -3.65 -3.87
C GLY A 96 -5.16 -3.34 -4.22
N LEU A 97 -4.21 -3.77 -3.37
CA LEU A 97 -2.77 -3.61 -3.65
C LEU A 97 -2.34 -4.28 -4.96
N LEU A 98 -2.86 -5.47 -5.27
CA LEU A 98 -2.58 -6.17 -6.53
C LEU A 98 -3.22 -5.49 -7.74
N TYR A 99 -4.41 -4.91 -7.57
CA TYR A 99 -5.08 -4.13 -8.60
C TYR A 99 -4.25 -2.88 -8.97
N GLU A 100 -3.86 -2.10 -7.97
CA GLU A 100 -2.99 -0.93 -8.17
C GLU A 100 -1.63 -1.30 -8.76
N LYS A 101 -1.10 -2.48 -8.40
CA LYS A 101 0.13 -3.03 -9.00
C LYS A 101 -0.02 -3.23 -10.49
N THR A 102 -1.15 -3.79 -10.89
CA THR A 102 -1.46 -4.10 -12.28
C THR A 102 -1.58 -2.81 -13.08
N ILE A 103 -2.28 -1.79 -12.55
CA ILE A 103 -2.35 -0.45 -13.16
C ILE A 103 -0.94 0.10 -13.41
N ALA A 104 -0.09 0.14 -12.37
CA ALA A 104 1.24 0.74 -12.47
C ALA A 104 2.15 0.00 -13.48
N LEU A 105 2.05 -1.32 -13.55
CA LEU A 105 2.86 -2.12 -14.49
C LEU A 105 2.37 -1.99 -15.93
N ASN A 106 1.05 -1.93 -16.13
CA ASN A 106 0.40 -1.71 -17.42
C ASN A 106 0.87 -0.39 -18.04
N GLN A 107 0.85 0.68 -17.23
CA GLN A 107 1.21 2.03 -17.68
C GLN A 107 2.71 2.26 -17.87
N THR A 108 3.57 1.42 -17.26
CA THR A 108 5.03 1.51 -17.47
C THR A 108 5.54 0.70 -18.65
N GLY A 109 4.65 0.05 -19.42
CA GLY A 109 5.04 -0.84 -20.52
C GLY A 109 5.86 -2.05 -20.07
N LYS A 110 5.89 -2.35 -18.76
CA LYS A 110 6.70 -3.43 -18.16
C LYS A 110 5.92 -4.76 -18.08
N TYR A 111 5.00 -5.00 -19.01
CA TYR A 111 4.16 -6.21 -19.10
C TYR A 111 4.99 -7.50 -18.94
N ASP A 112 6.16 -7.57 -19.57
CA ASP A 112 7.05 -8.73 -19.51
C ASP A 112 7.55 -9.05 -18.09
N LYS A 113 7.74 -8.02 -17.25
CA LYS A 113 8.14 -8.21 -15.86
C LYS A 113 6.97 -8.71 -15.00
N VAL A 114 5.74 -8.33 -15.34
CA VAL A 114 4.52 -8.84 -14.69
C VAL A 114 4.32 -10.30 -15.00
N LEU A 115 4.35 -10.67 -16.29
CA LEU A 115 4.20 -12.06 -16.73
C LEU A 115 5.30 -12.94 -16.18
N LYS A 116 6.57 -12.49 -16.14
CA LYS A 116 7.66 -13.24 -15.49
C LYS A 116 7.43 -13.42 -13.98
N ALA A 117 6.93 -12.41 -13.28
CA ALA A 117 6.67 -12.51 -11.84
C ALA A 117 5.47 -13.45 -11.55
N ILE A 118 4.43 -13.41 -12.38
CA ILE A 118 3.28 -14.34 -12.33
C ILE A 118 3.77 -15.76 -12.60
N ASN A 119 4.50 -15.98 -13.70
CA ASN A 119 5.03 -17.30 -14.07
C ASN A 119 5.98 -17.87 -13.01
N LYS A 120 6.82 -17.04 -12.40
CA LYS A 120 7.69 -17.45 -11.29
C LYS A 120 6.89 -17.81 -10.02
N GLY A 121 5.80 -17.11 -9.76
CA GLY A 121 4.86 -17.47 -8.68
C GLY A 121 4.11 -18.79 -8.95
N LEU A 122 3.80 -19.08 -10.22
CA LEU A 122 3.17 -20.33 -10.65
C LEU A 122 4.11 -21.55 -10.64
N GLN A 123 5.44 -21.34 -10.63
CA GLN A 123 6.43 -22.43 -10.49
C GLN A 123 6.58 -22.94 -9.05
N ILE A 124 5.98 -22.27 -8.07
CA ILE A 124 5.94 -22.76 -6.68
C ILE A 124 4.84 -23.82 -6.60
N LYS A 125 5.24 -25.09 -6.68
CA LYS A 125 4.36 -26.28 -6.75
C LYS A 125 3.72 -26.66 -5.40
N ASP A 126 3.84 -25.81 -4.39
CA ASP A 126 3.31 -26.07 -3.05
C ASP A 126 2.20 -25.08 -2.73
N VAL A 127 0.97 -25.52 -3.03
CA VAL A 127 -0.23 -24.68 -3.06
C VAL A 127 -1.10 -25.02 -1.86
N SER A 128 -0.78 -24.46 -0.70
CA SER A 128 -1.70 -24.44 0.45
C SER A 128 -2.37 -23.08 0.66
N ASP A 129 -1.99 -22.05 -0.10
CA ASP A 129 -2.49 -20.69 0.09
C ASP A 129 -3.54 -20.33 -0.98
N SER A 130 -4.80 -20.32 -0.55
CA SER A 130 -5.99 -19.98 -1.34
C SER A 130 -5.93 -18.58 -1.97
N ASN A 131 -5.01 -17.71 -1.55
CA ASN A 131 -4.79 -16.38 -2.13
C ASN A 131 -4.26 -16.39 -3.58
N LEU A 132 -3.62 -17.46 -4.04
CA LEU A 132 -3.06 -17.52 -5.40
C LEU A 132 -4.10 -17.85 -6.48
N ARG A 133 -5.21 -18.52 -6.14
CA ARG A 133 -6.30 -18.80 -7.11
C ARG A 133 -7.03 -17.52 -7.55
N ALA A 134 -7.10 -16.51 -6.69
CA ALA A 134 -7.68 -15.21 -7.03
C ALA A 134 -6.92 -14.49 -8.18
N ARG A 135 -5.64 -14.84 -8.42
CA ARG A 135 -4.84 -14.28 -9.51
C ARG A 135 -5.20 -14.82 -10.91
N PHE A 136 -5.98 -15.91 -10.99
CA PHE A 136 -6.34 -16.52 -12.27
C PHE A 136 -7.57 -15.87 -12.94
N PHE A 137 -8.45 -15.22 -12.17
CA PHE A 137 -9.74 -14.73 -12.69
C PHE A 137 -9.75 -13.29 -13.22
N ILE A 138 -8.66 -12.53 -13.08
CA ILE A 138 -8.64 -11.11 -13.46
C ILE A 138 -8.19 -10.89 -14.93
N LEU A 139 -7.87 -11.97 -15.68
CA LEU A 139 -7.36 -11.90 -17.07
C LEU A 139 -8.23 -12.66 -18.09
N GLN A 140 -9.54 -12.76 -17.88
CA GLN A 140 -10.48 -13.09 -18.96
C GLN A 140 -11.28 -11.87 -19.38
#